data_AF-A0A0S8DZZ5-F1
#
_entry.id   AF-A0A0S8DZZ5-F1
#
_cell.length_a   1.000
_cell.length_b   1.000
_cell.length_c   1.000
_cell.angle_alpha   90.00
_cell.angle_beta   90.00
_cell.angle_gamma   90.00
#
_symmetry.space_group_name_H-M   'P 1'
#
loop_
_entity.id
_entity.type
_entity.pdbx_description
1 polymer ?
#
loop_
_entity_poly.entity_id
_entity_poly.type
_entity_poly.pdbx_seq_one_letter_code
_entity_poly.pdbx_strand_id
1 'polypeptide(L)'
;KAPPLSGRLCVITCSEQCKVTVTTNATRGNVVLEDASEAVVDLAGATEIPIAGAGAGGYTGPHPDQWNAVGQPECWMSIVNARQCHGDADGTSQGKNKFWVSTNDLDILIASWNKTFAELDGQMINGIPLICGDFDHLPQGKQQFRVSTNDLDILIANWQAADAPAPDCP
;
A
#
# COMPACT_ATOMS: atom_id res chain seq x y z
N LYS A 1 26.34 20.87 24.09
CA LYS A 1 26.75 20.92 22.66
C LYS A 1 25.51 20.54 21.89
N ALA A 2 25.01 21.42 21.04
CA ALA A 2 23.83 21.14 20.21
C ALA A 2 24.03 19.83 19.42
N PRO A 3 22.98 18.99 19.23
CA PRO A 3 23.05 17.90 18.29
C PRO A 3 23.32 18.42 16.88
N PRO A 4 24.01 17.65 16.02
CA PRO A 4 24.20 18.03 14.63
C PRO A 4 22.85 18.05 13.88
N LEU A 5 22.77 18.80 12.77
CA LEU A 5 21.59 18.88 11.87
C LEU A 5 21.25 17.55 11.16
N SER A 6 22.00 16.50 11.45
CA SER A 6 21.75 15.13 11.03
C SER A 6 22.35 14.18 12.06
N GLY A 7 21.82 12.96 12.15
CA GLY A 7 22.32 11.97 13.09
C GLY A 7 21.33 10.83 13.32
N ARG A 8 21.77 9.85 14.09
CA ARG A 8 20.93 8.71 14.47
C ARG A 8 19.99 9.12 15.61
N LEU A 9 18.68 9.06 15.36
CA LEU A 9 17.66 9.48 16.32
C LEU A 9 17.54 8.52 17.52
N CYS A 10 17.49 7.21 17.26
CA CYS A 10 17.46 6.18 18.30
C CYS A 10 18.12 4.88 17.83
N VAL A 11 18.46 4.02 18.79
CA VAL A 11 18.87 2.62 18.57
C VAL A 11 17.96 1.77 19.44
N ILE A 12 17.29 0.80 18.82
CA ILE A 12 16.45 -0.18 19.53
C ILE A 12 17.16 -1.53 19.45
N THR A 13 17.27 -2.21 20.58
CA THR A 13 17.88 -3.54 20.67
C THR A 13 16.92 -4.46 21.40
N CYS A 14 16.55 -5.58 20.77
CA CYS A 14 15.76 -6.63 21.40
C CYS A 14 16.67 -7.79 21.81
N SER A 15 16.49 -8.31 23.02
CA SER A 15 17.23 -9.47 23.54
C SER A 15 16.69 -10.81 23.00
N GLU A 16 15.51 -10.80 22.39
CA GLU A 16 14.82 -11.94 21.78
C GLU A 16 14.09 -11.49 20.50
N GLN A 17 13.51 -12.42 19.72
CA GLN A 17 12.72 -12.07 18.54
C GLN A 17 11.49 -11.24 18.94
N CYS A 18 11.38 -10.04 18.38
CA CYS A 18 10.36 -9.05 18.73
C CYS A 18 9.79 -8.41 17.46
N LYS A 19 8.55 -7.89 17.54
CA LYS A 19 8.00 -6.98 16.52
C LYS A 19 8.14 -5.55 17.05
N VAL A 20 8.84 -4.69 16.32
CA VAL A 20 9.03 -3.27 16.66
C VAL A 20 8.36 -2.41 15.61
N THR A 21 7.56 -1.45 16.03
CA THR A 21 6.93 -0.45 15.17
C THR A 21 7.40 0.93 15.61
N VAL A 22 7.93 1.71 14.66
CA VAL A 22 8.37 3.10 14.89
C VAL A 22 7.56 4.00 13.98
N THR A 23 6.86 4.98 14.56
CA THR A 23 5.99 5.91 13.83
C THR A 23 6.31 7.35 14.24
N THR A 24 6.24 8.29 13.29
CA THR A 24 6.32 9.73 13.57
C THR A 24 5.00 10.23 14.17
N ASN A 25 5.07 11.20 15.09
CA ASN A 25 3.88 11.77 15.72
C ASN A 25 3.61 13.19 15.21
N ALA A 26 2.86 13.30 14.12
CA ALA A 26 2.51 14.58 13.50
C ALA A 26 1.71 15.50 14.43
N THR A 27 0.86 14.93 15.31
CA THR A 27 0.10 15.71 16.32
C THR A 27 1.03 16.44 17.30
N ARG A 28 2.24 15.91 17.52
CA ARG A 28 3.27 16.53 18.37
C ARG A 28 4.38 17.24 17.59
N GLY A 29 4.19 17.43 16.27
CA GLY A 29 5.11 18.20 15.43
C GLY A 29 6.19 17.39 14.71
N ASN A 30 6.05 16.06 14.58
CA ASN A 30 7.06 15.19 13.96
C ASN A 30 8.44 15.31 14.65
N VAL A 31 9.51 14.93 13.94
CA VAL A 31 10.89 15.19 14.36
C VAL A 31 11.28 16.55 13.79
N VAL A 32 11.63 17.49 14.66
CA VAL A 32 12.07 18.83 14.28
C VAL A 32 13.55 19.02 14.60
N LEU A 33 14.22 19.79 13.75
CA LEU A 33 15.59 20.25 13.99
C LEU A 33 15.58 21.45 14.96
N GLU A 34 16.74 21.83 15.50
CA GLU A 34 16.84 22.94 16.46
C GLU A 34 16.41 24.30 15.86
N ASP A 35 16.40 24.43 14.53
CA ASP A 35 15.89 25.61 13.82
C ASP A 35 14.37 25.56 13.57
N ALA A 36 13.68 24.60 14.17
CA ALA A 36 12.24 24.31 14.02
C ALA A 36 11.82 23.89 12.60
N SER A 37 12.77 23.62 11.70
CA SER A 37 12.47 22.98 10.43
C SER A 37 12.14 21.50 10.63
N GLU A 38 11.32 20.96 9.73
CA GLU A 38 10.98 19.54 9.73
C GLU A 38 12.21 18.72 9.30
N ALA A 39 12.56 17.70 10.10
CA ALA A 39 13.65 16.81 9.76
C ALA A 39 13.19 15.81 8.68
N VAL A 40 14.02 15.62 7.65
CA VAL A 40 13.84 14.50 6.72
C VAL A 40 14.23 13.22 7.45
N VAL A 41 13.24 12.40 7.79
CA VAL A 41 13.46 11.13 8.47
C VAL A 41 13.77 10.05 7.42
N ASP A 42 15.06 9.73 7.27
CA ASP A 42 15.52 8.63 6.44
C ASP A 42 15.44 7.30 7.21
N LEU A 43 14.51 6.46 6.79
CA LEU A 43 14.29 5.13 7.35
C LEU A 43 15.07 4.03 6.60
N ALA A 44 15.75 4.34 5.50
CA ALA A 44 16.57 3.38 4.74
C ALA A 44 17.77 2.85 5.55
N GLY A 45 18.17 3.55 6.61
CA GLY A 45 19.21 3.10 7.54
C GLY A 45 18.75 2.07 8.58
N ALA A 46 17.46 1.73 8.65
CA ALA A 46 16.94 0.70 9.54
C ALA A 46 17.11 -0.69 8.90
N THR A 47 18.06 -1.46 9.43
CA THR A 47 18.32 -2.84 9.01
C THR A 47 17.63 -3.81 9.95
N GLU A 48 17.18 -4.97 9.44
CA GLU A 48 16.64 -6.10 10.24
C GLU A 48 15.29 -5.86 10.95
N ILE A 49 14.54 -4.80 10.61
CA ILE A 49 13.19 -4.54 11.12
C ILE A 49 12.20 -4.15 10.01
N PRO A 50 10.95 -4.65 10.04
CA PRO A 50 9.87 -4.09 9.21
C PRO A 50 9.55 -2.66 9.63
N ILE A 51 9.50 -1.73 8.68
CA ILE A 51 9.22 -0.32 8.94
C ILE A 51 7.74 -0.05 8.70
N ALA A 52 6.94 -0.08 9.77
CA ALA A 52 5.54 0.33 9.69
C ALA A 52 5.44 1.86 9.85
N GLY A 53 5.14 2.57 8.76
CA GLY A 53 4.99 4.03 8.80
C GLY A 53 5.54 4.84 7.62
N ALA A 54 5.80 4.26 6.45
CA ALA A 54 6.03 5.04 5.23
C ALA A 54 4.76 5.78 4.72
N GLY A 55 3.68 5.84 5.52
CA GLY A 55 2.41 6.45 5.17
C GLY A 55 1.92 7.44 6.24
N ALA A 56 2.38 8.69 6.16
CA ALA A 56 1.57 9.85 6.55
C ALA A 56 1.01 10.60 5.33
N GLY A 57 1.08 10.00 4.14
CA GLY A 57 0.36 10.45 2.96
C GLY A 57 0.15 9.28 2.02
N GLY A 58 -1.09 9.01 1.63
CA GLY A 58 -1.33 8.26 0.40
C GLY A 58 -2.34 7.12 0.45
N TYR A 59 -2.94 6.71 1.56
CA TYR A 59 -4.11 5.83 1.45
C TYR A 59 -5.26 6.61 0.81
N THR A 60 -5.81 6.08 -0.27
CA THR A 60 -6.76 6.80 -1.14
C THR A 60 -8.15 6.20 -1.18
N GLY A 61 -8.36 5.10 -0.45
CA GLY A 61 -9.68 4.49 -0.36
C GLY A 61 -10.60 5.19 0.65
N PRO A 62 -11.92 5.04 0.52
CA PRO A 62 -12.88 5.61 1.46
C PRO A 62 -12.95 4.88 2.82
N HIS A 63 -12.22 3.77 2.98
CA HIS A 63 -12.34 2.85 4.12
C HIS A 63 -11.01 2.62 4.85
N PRO A 64 -10.46 3.65 5.53
CA PRO A 64 -9.17 3.52 6.23
C PRO A 64 -9.20 2.48 7.35
N ASP A 65 -10.38 2.16 7.90
CA ASP A 65 -10.56 1.04 8.83
C ASP A 65 -10.22 -0.31 8.19
N GLN A 66 -10.58 -0.51 6.92
CA GLN A 66 -10.27 -1.73 6.18
C GLN A 66 -8.78 -1.84 5.89
N TRP A 67 -8.15 -0.74 5.47
CA TRP A 67 -6.70 -0.68 5.26
C TRP A 67 -5.93 -1.06 6.52
N ASN A 68 -6.33 -0.53 7.67
CA ASN A 68 -5.77 -0.92 8.96
C ASN A 68 -6.05 -2.39 9.31
N ALA A 69 -7.25 -2.89 9.02
CA ALA A 69 -7.65 -4.26 9.34
C ALA A 69 -6.85 -5.33 8.56
N VAL A 70 -6.40 -5.01 7.35
CA VAL A 70 -5.61 -5.92 6.50
C VAL A 70 -4.10 -5.63 6.52
N GLY A 71 -3.62 -4.91 7.54
CA GLY A 71 -2.18 -4.73 7.75
C GLY A 71 -1.53 -3.65 6.88
N GLN A 72 -2.31 -2.70 6.39
CA GLN A 72 -1.85 -1.52 5.66
C GLN A 72 -1.03 -1.85 4.39
N PRO A 73 -1.58 -2.62 3.44
CA PRO A 73 -0.88 -2.96 2.20
C PRO A 73 -0.45 -1.69 1.44
N GLU A 74 0.80 -1.66 1.01
CA GLU A 74 1.41 -0.52 0.33
C GLU A 74 0.75 -0.23 -1.03
N CYS A 75 0.29 -1.27 -1.73
CA CYS A 75 -0.35 -1.10 -3.04
C CYS A 75 -1.70 -0.36 -2.99
N TRP A 76 -2.29 -0.16 -1.80
CA TRP A 76 -3.46 0.69 -1.64
C TRP A 76 -3.11 2.17 -1.44
N MET A 77 -1.82 2.50 -1.46
CA MET A 77 -1.35 3.87 -1.37
C MET A 77 -1.16 4.46 -2.76
N SER A 78 -1.73 5.64 -3.06
CA SER A 78 -1.59 6.27 -4.40
C SER A 78 -0.15 6.61 -4.76
N ILE A 79 0.70 6.89 -3.78
CA ILE A 79 2.12 7.12 -4.03
C ILE A 79 2.85 5.87 -4.54
N VAL A 80 2.33 4.68 -4.23
CA VAL A 80 2.83 3.39 -4.70
C VAL A 80 2.13 2.99 -5.98
N ASN A 81 0.80 3.03 -5.97
CA ASN A 81 -0.03 2.76 -7.12
C ASN A 81 -1.24 3.71 -7.15
N ALA A 82 -1.10 4.76 -7.96
CA ALA A 82 -2.08 5.81 -8.08
C ALA A 82 -3.43 5.33 -8.66
N ARG A 83 -3.50 4.15 -9.28
CA ARG A 83 -4.71 3.68 -9.98
C ARG A 83 -5.23 2.35 -9.45
N GLN A 84 -4.77 1.90 -8.28
CA GLN A 84 -5.15 0.59 -7.77
C GLN A 84 -6.66 0.45 -7.55
N CYS A 85 -7.33 1.49 -7.06
CA CYS A 85 -8.79 1.55 -6.94
C CYS A 85 -9.54 1.54 -8.29
N HIS A 86 -8.84 1.58 -9.41
CA HIS A 86 -9.37 1.50 -10.78
C HIS A 86 -9.03 0.19 -11.47
N GLY A 87 -8.52 -0.82 -10.74
CA GLY A 87 -8.24 -2.14 -11.29
C GLY A 87 -6.81 -2.35 -11.78
N ASP A 88 -5.91 -1.37 -11.60
CA ASP A 88 -4.46 -1.49 -11.88
C ASP A 88 -3.80 -2.13 -10.66
N ALA A 89 -3.65 -3.45 -10.64
CA ALA A 89 -3.16 -4.19 -9.48
C ALA A 89 -1.62 -4.15 -9.37
N ASP A 90 -0.91 -4.12 -10.51
CA ASP A 90 0.55 -4.22 -10.59
C ASP A 90 1.28 -2.89 -10.83
N GLY A 91 0.55 -1.80 -11.09
CA GLY A 91 1.08 -0.46 -11.35
C GLY A 91 1.71 -0.30 -12.74
N THR A 92 1.63 -1.31 -13.61
CA THR A 92 2.44 -1.43 -14.82
C THR A 92 1.60 -1.43 -16.10
N SER A 93 1.88 -0.49 -17.00
CA SER A 93 1.25 -0.46 -18.32
C SER A 93 1.68 -1.62 -19.22
N GLN A 94 0.74 -2.22 -19.96
CA GLN A 94 0.95 -3.38 -20.82
C GLN A 94 0.69 -3.09 -22.30
N GLY A 95 1.50 -3.69 -23.18
CA GLY A 95 1.35 -3.64 -24.63
C GLY A 95 1.73 -2.31 -25.28
N LYS A 96 1.58 -2.22 -26.61
CA LYS A 96 1.96 -1.03 -27.39
C LYS A 96 1.10 0.20 -27.05
N ASN A 97 -0.14 -0.04 -26.63
CA ASN A 97 -1.11 1.00 -26.28
C ASN A 97 -1.06 1.38 -24.79
N LYS A 98 -0.10 0.83 -24.03
CA LYS A 98 0.13 1.14 -22.60
C LYS A 98 -1.15 1.04 -21.76
N PHE A 99 -1.86 -0.06 -21.86
CA PHE A 99 -3.05 -0.31 -21.04
C PHE A 99 -2.65 -0.48 -19.58
N TRP A 100 -3.25 0.31 -18.68
CA TRP A 100 -2.98 0.24 -17.24
C TRP A 100 -3.77 -0.86 -16.53
N VAL A 101 -4.90 -1.28 -17.11
CA VAL A 101 -5.67 -2.44 -16.64
C VAL A 101 -5.73 -3.45 -17.77
N SER A 102 -5.08 -4.59 -17.58
CA SER A 102 -4.87 -5.62 -18.60
C SER A 102 -4.62 -6.99 -17.94
N THR A 103 -4.06 -7.92 -18.69
CA THR A 103 -3.93 -9.33 -18.32
C THR A 103 -3.18 -9.58 -17.02
N ASN A 104 -2.15 -8.80 -16.66
CA ASN A 104 -1.47 -9.00 -15.37
C ASN A 104 -2.40 -8.71 -14.18
N ASP A 105 -3.24 -7.67 -14.30
CA ASP A 105 -4.19 -7.29 -13.26
C ASP A 105 -5.29 -8.34 -13.12
N LEU A 106 -5.74 -8.87 -14.26
CA LEU A 106 -6.67 -10.00 -14.29
C LEU A 106 -6.07 -11.25 -13.65
N ASP A 107 -4.80 -11.56 -13.88
CA ASP A 107 -4.12 -12.70 -13.24
C ASP A 107 -4.09 -12.55 -11.72
N ILE A 108 -3.83 -11.33 -11.21
CA ILE A 108 -3.88 -11.02 -9.77
C ILE A 108 -5.32 -11.17 -9.24
N LEU A 109 -6.32 -10.63 -9.92
CA LEU A 109 -7.73 -10.77 -9.52
C LEU A 109 -8.15 -12.25 -9.47
N ILE A 110 -7.83 -13.04 -10.49
CA ILE A 110 -8.15 -14.48 -10.55
C ILE A 110 -7.45 -15.23 -9.42
N ALA A 111 -6.17 -14.95 -9.17
CA ALA A 111 -5.41 -15.58 -8.10
C ALA A 111 -5.98 -15.23 -6.71
N SER A 112 -6.64 -14.09 -6.57
CA SER A 112 -7.20 -13.57 -5.31
C SER A 112 -8.68 -13.89 -5.11
N TRP A 113 -9.34 -14.38 -6.17
CA TRP A 113 -10.78 -14.55 -6.24
C TRP A 113 -11.37 -15.36 -5.08
N ASN A 114 -12.37 -14.79 -4.40
CA ASN A 114 -13.09 -15.41 -3.30
C ASN A 114 -12.19 -15.95 -2.18
N LYS A 115 -11.13 -15.21 -1.84
CA LYS A 115 -10.28 -15.49 -0.69
C LYS A 115 -10.47 -14.44 0.39
N THR A 116 -10.45 -14.91 1.64
CA THR A 116 -10.39 -14.02 2.82
C THR A 116 -9.00 -13.43 2.97
N PHE A 117 -8.85 -12.36 3.76
CA PHE A 117 -7.52 -11.77 3.99
C PHE A 117 -6.51 -12.79 4.54
N ALA A 118 -6.94 -13.68 5.46
CA ALA A 118 -6.07 -14.71 6.02
C ALA A 118 -5.51 -15.69 4.96
N GLU A 119 -6.21 -15.88 3.85
CA GLU A 119 -5.77 -16.72 2.73
C GLU A 119 -4.90 -15.96 1.72
N LEU A 120 -4.99 -14.62 1.72
CA LEU A 120 -4.20 -13.73 0.86
C LEU A 120 -2.90 -13.28 1.52
N ASP A 121 -2.84 -13.23 2.85
CA ASP A 121 -1.70 -12.69 3.59
C ASP A 121 -0.39 -13.41 3.23
N GLY A 122 0.61 -12.61 2.87
CA GLY A 122 1.92 -13.08 2.38
C GLY A 122 1.91 -13.77 1.01
N GLN A 123 0.75 -13.91 0.34
CA GLN A 123 0.67 -14.50 -0.99
C GLN A 123 0.97 -13.46 -2.08
N MET A 124 1.69 -13.91 -3.11
CA MET A 124 2.18 -13.04 -4.18
C MET A 124 2.07 -13.76 -5.53
N ILE A 125 1.86 -13.00 -6.60
CA ILE A 125 2.09 -13.46 -7.98
C ILE A 125 2.96 -12.44 -8.69
N ASN A 126 4.04 -12.90 -9.34
CA ASN A 126 5.02 -12.03 -10.00
C ASN A 126 5.60 -10.92 -9.11
N GLY A 127 5.69 -11.15 -7.79
CA GLY A 127 6.17 -10.16 -6.82
C GLY A 127 5.11 -9.14 -6.38
N ILE A 128 3.87 -9.26 -6.84
CA ILE A 128 2.74 -8.39 -6.46
C ILE A 128 1.88 -9.10 -5.42
N PRO A 129 1.57 -8.47 -4.27
CA PRO A 129 0.68 -9.03 -3.26
C PRO A 129 -0.71 -9.31 -3.82
N LEU A 130 -1.29 -10.46 -3.47
CA LEU A 130 -2.64 -10.79 -3.94
C LEU A 130 -3.71 -9.82 -3.40
N ILE A 131 -3.50 -9.24 -2.22
CA ILE A 131 -4.38 -8.19 -1.67
C ILE A 131 -4.45 -6.93 -2.55
N CYS A 132 -3.56 -6.76 -3.53
CA CYS A 132 -3.64 -5.65 -4.48
C CYS A 132 -4.75 -5.83 -5.53
N GLY A 133 -5.35 -7.02 -5.63
CA GLY A 133 -6.56 -7.25 -6.45
C GLY A 133 -7.87 -6.81 -5.78
N ASP A 134 -7.81 -6.36 -4.52
CA ASP A 134 -8.94 -5.78 -3.78
C ASP A 134 -8.99 -4.29 -4.10
N PHE A 135 -9.75 -3.92 -5.12
CA PHE A 135 -9.78 -2.58 -5.70
C PHE A 135 -10.77 -1.67 -4.97
N ASP A 136 -11.85 -2.22 -4.41
CA ASP A 136 -12.84 -1.44 -3.66
C ASP A 136 -12.49 -1.28 -2.17
N HIS A 137 -11.46 -2.00 -1.70
CA HIS A 137 -10.98 -2.07 -0.32
C HIS A 137 -12.01 -2.63 0.65
N LEU A 138 -13.02 -3.37 0.17
CA LEU A 138 -14.14 -3.83 0.96
C LEU A 138 -14.32 -5.36 0.92
N PRO A 139 -14.54 -5.99 2.08
CA PRO A 139 -14.85 -7.40 2.12
C PRO A 139 -16.29 -7.64 1.65
N GLN A 140 -16.49 -8.63 0.78
CA GLN A 140 -17.80 -8.99 0.25
C GLN A 140 -18.36 -10.27 0.87
N GLY A 141 -19.67 -10.25 1.13
CA GLY A 141 -20.43 -11.42 1.60
C GLY A 141 -20.15 -11.82 3.05
N LYS A 142 -20.79 -12.93 3.47
CA LYS A 142 -20.66 -13.43 4.85
C LYS A 142 -19.27 -13.97 5.17
N GLN A 143 -18.59 -14.45 4.14
CA GLN A 143 -17.23 -14.99 4.20
C GLN A 143 -16.17 -13.89 4.25
N GLN A 144 -16.54 -12.62 3.97
CA GLN A 144 -15.62 -11.48 3.97
C GLN A 144 -14.49 -11.66 2.95
N PHE A 145 -14.83 -12.06 1.72
CA PHE A 145 -13.85 -12.18 0.64
C PHE A 145 -13.32 -10.81 0.25
N ARG A 146 -12.00 -10.68 0.08
CA ARG A 146 -11.37 -9.40 -0.26
C ARG A 146 -11.41 -9.08 -1.75
N VAL A 147 -11.51 -10.10 -2.60
CA VAL A 147 -11.63 -9.93 -4.05
C VAL A 147 -12.82 -10.73 -4.55
N SER A 148 -13.81 -10.05 -5.10
CA SER A 148 -15.06 -10.65 -5.57
C SER A 148 -15.70 -9.78 -6.67
N THR A 149 -17.02 -9.83 -6.82
CA THR A 149 -17.72 -9.23 -7.96
C THR A 149 -17.55 -7.72 -8.06
N ASN A 150 -17.42 -7.00 -6.94
CA ASN A 150 -17.19 -5.56 -6.97
C ASN A 150 -15.85 -5.21 -7.64
N ASP A 151 -14.79 -5.96 -7.32
CA ASP A 151 -13.47 -5.79 -7.92
C ASP A 151 -13.48 -6.16 -9.41
N LEU A 152 -14.22 -7.22 -9.76
CA LEU A 152 -14.41 -7.59 -11.16
C LEU A 152 -15.14 -6.49 -11.94
N ASP A 153 -16.16 -5.87 -11.36
CA ASP A 153 -16.88 -4.76 -11.97
C ASP A 153 -15.96 -3.54 -12.18
N ILE A 154 -15.07 -3.25 -11.22
CA ILE A 154 -14.04 -2.19 -11.34
C ILE A 154 -13.05 -2.49 -12.47
N LEU A 155 -12.53 -3.72 -12.52
CA LEU A 155 -11.60 -4.16 -13.56
C LEU A 155 -12.24 -4.07 -14.95
N ILE A 156 -13.48 -4.53 -15.09
CA ILE A 156 -14.24 -4.46 -16.35
C ILE A 156 -14.47 -3.01 -16.77
N ALA A 157 -14.84 -2.13 -15.83
CA ALA A 157 -15.11 -0.72 -16.12
C ALA A 157 -13.89 0.03 -16.69
N ASN A 158 -12.68 -0.40 -16.33
CA ASN A 158 -11.43 0.24 -16.73
C ASN A 158 -10.61 -0.60 -17.73
N TRP A 159 -11.15 -1.74 -18.18
CA TRP A 159 -10.44 -2.71 -18.99
C TRP A 159 -9.92 -2.10 -20.29
N GLN A 160 -8.59 -2.16 -20.48
CA GLN A 160 -7.92 -1.72 -21.70
C GLN A 160 -8.36 -0.32 -22.19
N ALA A 161 -8.60 0.62 -21.26
CA ALA A 161 -8.74 2.02 -21.62
C ALA A 161 -7.39 2.57 -22.13
N ALA A 162 -7.28 2.79 -23.45
CA ALA A 162 -6.08 3.37 -24.06
C ALA A 162 -5.96 4.88 -23.78
N ASP A 163 -4.74 5.37 -23.61
CA ASP A 163 -4.35 6.79 -23.75
C ASP A 163 -5.10 7.85 -22.91
N ALA A 164 -5.87 7.43 -21.90
CA ALA A 164 -6.39 8.30 -20.85
C ALA A 164 -6.41 7.48 -19.54
N PRO A 165 -5.39 7.61 -18.65
CA PRO A 165 -5.46 6.93 -17.38
C PRO A 165 -6.72 7.38 -16.64
N ALA A 166 -7.35 6.44 -15.90
CA ALA A 166 -8.29 6.85 -14.87
C ALA A 166 -7.61 7.90 -13.97
N PRO A 167 -8.38 8.86 -13.41
CA PRO A 167 -7.85 9.76 -12.40
C PRO A 167 -7.09 8.97 -11.33
N ASP A 168 -6.13 9.60 -10.67
CA ASP A 168 -5.53 8.99 -9.50
C ASP A 168 -6.62 8.73 -8.45
N CYS A 169 -6.46 7.66 -7.69
CA CYS A 169 -7.29 7.35 -6.57
C CYS A 169 -7.33 8.55 -5.59
N PRO A 170 -8.49 8.81 -4.95
CA PRO A 170 -8.76 10.03 -4.18
C PRO A 170 -7.77 10.40 -3.08
#